data_AF-A0A2M7FLZ0-F1
#
_entry.id   AF-A0A2M7FLZ0-F1
#
_cell.length_a   1.000
_cell.length_b   1.000
_cell.length_c   1.000
_cell.angle_alpha   90.00
_cell.angle_beta   90.00
_cell.angle_gamma   90.00
#
_symmetry.space_group_name_H-M   'P 1'
#
loop_
_entity.id
_entity.type
_entity.pdbx_description
1 polymer ?
#
loop_
_entity_poly.entity_id
_entity_poly.type
_entity_poly.pdbx_seq_one_letter_code
_entity_poly.pdbx_strand_id
1 'polypeptide(L)'
;MKSNQIYMIALVAMLGNYAFAQNEAPKSAKSCMECHGTYGEKSAKNVSIIINQLTPNEIKMRLIVLQRDSYEALFGPWGGESRKVMRKNAKELSDAEIVEVANYFGKK
;
A
#
# COMPACT_ATOMS: atom_id res chain seq x y z
N MET A 1 -50.69 7.26 34.43
CA MET A 1 -49.80 8.10 33.59
C MET A 1 -48.43 7.43 33.58
N LYS A 2 -48.16 6.60 32.56
CA LYS A 2 -47.23 6.85 31.43
C LYS A 2 -45.75 7.02 31.83
N SER A 3 -44.99 5.97 31.51
CA SER A 3 -43.79 6.00 30.63
C SER A 3 -42.38 6.26 31.19
N ASN A 4 -41.51 5.35 30.72
CA ASN A 4 -40.09 5.45 30.35
C ASN A 4 -39.06 5.02 31.39
N GLN A 5 -38.62 3.76 31.32
CA GLN A 5 -37.57 3.26 30.42
C GLN A 5 -36.19 3.84 30.74
N ILE A 6 -35.35 3.00 31.33
CA ILE A 6 -34.05 2.61 30.75
C ILE A 6 -33.22 3.78 30.20
N TYR A 7 -32.65 4.58 31.10
CA TYR A 7 -31.43 5.37 30.85
C TYR A 7 -30.59 5.19 32.12
N MET A 8 -29.53 4.39 32.18
CA MET A 8 -28.40 4.45 31.29
C MET A 8 -27.86 3.06 30.96
N ILE A 9 -28.12 2.72 29.71
CA ILE A 9 -27.41 1.72 28.93
C ILE A 9 -25.91 2.01 29.00
N ALA A 10 -25.17 1.02 29.49
CA ALA A 10 -23.86 0.59 28.99
C ALA A 10 -23.04 1.65 28.23
N LEU A 11 -22.27 2.46 28.96
CA LEU A 11 -21.13 3.21 28.40
C LEU A 11 -19.80 2.57 28.81
N VAL A 12 -19.72 1.25 28.74
CA VAL A 12 -18.45 0.49 28.91
C VAL A 12 -18.39 -0.59 27.82
N ALA A 13 -18.32 -0.18 26.56
CA ALA A 13 -18.07 -1.10 25.45
C ALA A 13 -17.39 -0.43 24.23
N MET A 14 -16.67 0.68 24.42
CA MET A 14 -15.89 1.31 23.33
C MET A 14 -14.48 1.72 23.77
N LEU A 15 -13.86 0.95 24.65
CA LEU A 15 -12.41 0.76 24.64
C LEU A 15 -12.22 -0.60 23.96
N GLY A 16 -12.50 -0.67 22.68
CA GLY A 16 -11.42 -0.38 21.74
C GLY A 16 -10.60 -1.65 21.67
N ASN A 17 -11.17 -2.65 20.99
CA ASN A 17 -10.42 -3.73 20.38
C ASN A 17 -9.45 -3.09 19.36
N TYR A 18 -8.39 -2.45 19.86
CA TYR A 18 -7.12 -2.40 19.17
C TYR A 18 -6.52 -3.81 19.29
N ALA A 19 -7.25 -4.78 18.73
CA ALA A 19 -6.62 -6.00 18.30
C ALA A 19 -5.49 -5.52 17.39
N PHE A 20 -4.26 -5.83 17.79
CA PHE A 20 -3.11 -5.77 16.93
C PHE A 20 -3.45 -6.65 15.73
N ALA A 21 -4.09 -6.06 14.71
CA ALA A 21 -4.17 -6.68 13.41
C ALA A 21 -2.71 -6.86 13.02
N GLN A 22 -2.23 -8.09 13.13
CA GLN A 22 -1.04 -8.51 12.42
C GLN A 22 -1.29 -8.05 10.99
N ASN A 23 -0.51 -7.06 10.53
CA ASN A 23 -0.72 -6.44 9.22
C ASN A 23 -0.32 -7.47 8.18
N GLU A 24 -1.20 -8.44 7.94
CA GLU A 24 -1.07 -9.39 6.84
C GLU A 24 -0.93 -8.55 5.57
N ALA A 25 0.06 -8.90 4.74
CA ALA A 25 0.26 -8.20 3.48
C ALA A 25 -1.05 -8.28 2.68
N PRO A 26 -1.60 -7.14 2.20
CA PRO A 26 -2.78 -7.18 1.36
C PRO A 26 -2.47 -8.03 0.14
N LYS A 27 -3.51 -8.67 -0.44
CA LYS A 27 -3.33 -9.56 -1.60
C LYS A 27 -2.58 -8.84 -2.75
N SER A 28 -2.86 -7.56 -2.94
CA SER A 28 -2.23 -6.65 -3.89
C SER A 28 -0.72 -6.46 -3.67
N ALA A 29 -0.21 -6.64 -2.45
CA ALA A 29 1.22 -6.52 -2.14
C ALA A 29 2.01 -7.83 -2.27
N LYS A 30 1.35 -9.00 -2.26
CA LYS A 30 2.03 -10.30 -2.20
C LYS A 30 3.03 -10.54 -3.34
N SER A 31 2.66 -10.21 -4.58
CA SER A 31 3.54 -10.35 -5.75
C SER A 31 4.71 -9.36 -5.73
N CYS A 32 4.55 -8.21 -5.07
CA CYS A 32 5.60 -7.21 -4.95
C CYS A 32 6.73 -7.71 -4.04
N MET A 33 6.37 -8.47 -3.00
CA MET A 33 7.30 -9.00 -2.00
C MET A 33 8.32 -9.97 -2.58
N GLU A 34 7.98 -10.67 -3.66
CA GLU A 34 8.88 -11.62 -4.33
C GLU A 34 10.17 -10.95 -4.82
N CYS A 35 10.07 -9.71 -5.27
CA CYS A 35 11.21 -8.93 -5.78
C CYS A 35 11.71 -7.90 -4.77
N HIS A 36 10.81 -7.25 -4.02
CA HIS A 36 11.14 -6.14 -3.14
C HIS A 36 11.37 -6.54 -1.68
N GLY A 37 11.14 -7.81 -1.32
CA GLY A 37 11.17 -8.27 0.07
C GLY A 37 9.86 -8.04 0.79
N THR A 38 9.69 -8.67 1.95
CA THR A 38 8.42 -8.67 2.71
C THR A 38 7.97 -7.26 3.04
N TYR A 39 8.92 -6.37 3.32
CA TYR A 39 8.66 -5.01 3.73
C TYR A 39 9.20 -3.99 2.74
N GLY A 40 9.62 -4.39 1.53
CA GLY A 40 10.18 -3.47 0.55
C GLY A 40 11.65 -3.11 0.81
N GLU A 41 12.34 -3.89 1.63
CA GLU A 41 13.71 -3.67 2.10
C GLU A 41 14.80 -4.07 1.09
N LYS A 42 14.41 -4.70 -0.03
CA LYS A 42 15.34 -5.17 -1.05
C LYS A 42 15.31 -4.28 -2.28
N SER A 43 16.49 -4.08 -2.85
CA SER A 43 16.63 -3.64 -4.24
C SER A 43 16.28 -4.81 -5.15
N ALA A 44 15.14 -4.74 -5.83
CA ALA A 44 14.70 -5.76 -6.77
C ALA A 44 15.76 -5.93 -7.88
N LYS A 45 16.24 -7.17 -8.02
CA LYS A 45 17.30 -7.56 -8.97
C LYS A 45 18.57 -6.69 -8.92
N ASN A 46 18.86 -6.06 -7.78
CA ASN A 46 19.99 -5.12 -7.60
C ASN A 46 19.95 -3.87 -8.51
N VAL A 47 18.77 -3.51 -9.03
CA VAL A 47 18.61 -2.38 -9.95
C VAL A 47 17.48 -1.41 -9.56
N SER A 48 16.57 -1.80 -8.67
CA SER A 48 15.54 -0.89 -8.16
C SER A 48 16.05 -0.11 -6.96
N ILE A 49 15.40 1.01 -6.68
CA ILE A 49 15.48 1.61 -5.35
C ILE A 49 14.88 0.67 -4.29
N ILE A 50 15.27 0.86 -3.03
CA ILE A 50 14.65 0.21 -1.88
C ILE A 50 13.38 1.00 -1.55
N ILE A 51 12.22 0.35 -1.61
CA ILE A 51 10.92 1.06 -1.58
C ILE A 51 10.43 1.38 -0.17
N ASN A 52 10.93 0.70 0.86
CA ASN A 52 10.57 0.99 2.26
C ASN A 52 11.19 2.28 2.82
N GLN A 53 12.08 2.92 2.05
CA GLN A 53 12.63 4.23 2.35
C GLN A 53 11.71 5.36 1.85
N LEU A 54 10.71 5.03 1.03
CA LEU A 54 9.74 5.97 0.49
C LEU A 54 8.54 6.10 1.43
N THR A 55 7.92 7.28 1.39
CA THR A 55 6.60 7.50 2.00
C THR A 55 5.51 6.78 1.20
N PRO A 56 4.35 6.47 1.81
CA PRO A 56 3.21 5.92 1.09
C PRO A 56 2.81 6.79 -0.11
N ASN A 57 2.85 8.11 0.02
CA ASN A 57 2.48 9.01 -1.07
C ASN A 57 3.46 8.92 -2.26
N GLU A 58 4.77 8.79 -2.00
CA GLU A 58 5.76 8.61 -3.06
C GLU A 58 5.57 7.28 -3.79
N ILE A 59 5.31 6.19 -3.06
CA ILE A 59 5.03 4.88 -3.65
C ILE A 59 3.77 4.94 -4.52
N LYS A 60 2.69 5.52 -3.99
CA LYS A 60 1.43 5.72 -4.70
C LYS A 60 1.63 6.50 -6.00
N MET A 61 2.30 7.64 -5.95
CA MET A 61 2.55 8.47 -7.14
C MET A 61 3.34 7.73 -8.20
N ARG A 62 4.39 6.99 -7.80
CA ARG A 62 5.18 6.16 -8.73
C ARG A 62 4.35 5.05 -9.37
N LEU A 63 3.50 4.37 -8.60
CA LEU A 63 2.61 3.34 -9.11
C LEU A 63 1.58 3.90 -10.09
N ILE A 64 0.97 5.05 -9.78
CA ILE A 64 0.03 5.74 -10.69
C ILE A 64 0.73 6.12 -12.00
N VAL A 65 1.93 6.69 -11.90
CA VAL A 65 2.75 7.05 -13.05
C VAL A 65 2.95 5.84 -13.96
N LEU A 66 3.37 4.70 -13.38
CA LEU A 66 3.61 3.43 -14.07
C LEU A 66 2.34 2.78 -14.64
N GLN A 67 1.23 2.80 -13.91
CA GLN A 67 -0.07 2.24 -14.29
C GLN A 67 -0.65 2.98 -15.51
N ARG A 68 -0.56 4.31 -15.52
CA ARG A 68 -1.19 5.18 -16.53
C ARG A 68 -0.35 5.42 -17.77
N ASP A 69 0.82 4.80 -17.89
CA ASP A 69 1.75 5.03 -19.00
C ASP A 69 2.06 6.52 -19.24
N SER A 70 2.09 7.29 -18.16
CA SER A 70 2.39 8.72 -18.25
C SER A 70 3.78 8.96 -18.86
N TYR A 71 4.01 10.17 -19.38
CA TYR A 71 5.34 10.56 -19.88
C TYR A 71 6.44 10.27 -18.86
N GLU A 72 6.18 10.48 -17.56
CA GLU A 72 7.11 10.15 -16.48
C GLU A 72 7.38 8.64 -16.35
N ALA A 73 6.41 7.78 -16.66
CA ALA A 73 6.61 6.33 -16.69
C ALA A 73 7.37 5.86 -17.93
N LEU A 74 7.45 6.67 -18.99
CA LEU A 74 8.16 6.33 -20.22
C LEU A 74 9.55 6.99 -20.26
N PHE A 75 9.71 8.18 -19.69
CA PHE A 75 10.87 9.06 -19.85
C PHE A 75 11.36 9.73 -18.55
N GLY A 76 10.67 9.57 -17.42
CA GLY A 76 11.11 10.15 -16.14
C GLY A 76 12.36 9.46 -15.57
N PRO A 77 12.89 9.90 -14.42
CA PRO A 77 14.09 9.29 -13.80
C PRO A 77 13.80 7.93 -13.12
N TRP A 78 12.54 7.49 -13.09
CA TRP A 78 12.09 6.38 -12.26
C TRP A 78 11.99 5.07 -13.04
N GLY A 79 12.84 4.08 -12.76
CA GLY A 79 12.60 2.68 -13.15
C GLY A 79 13.62 2.02 -14.09
N GLY A 80 14.54 2.76 -14.73
CA GLY A 80 15.64 2.19 -15.53
C GLY A 80 15.23 1.05 -16.48
N GLU A 81 16.14 0.08 -16.69
CA GLU A 81 15.91 -1.14 -17.50
C GLU A 81 14.72 -1.99 -17.01
N SER A 82 14.43 -1.99 -15.70
CA SER A 82 13.35 -2.80 -15.11
C SER A 82 11.96 -2.16 -15.16
N ARG A 83 11.85 -0.96 -15.73
CA ARG A 83 10.61 -0.19 -15.86
C ARG A 83 9.52 -0.94 -16.60
N LYS A 84 9.86 -1.70 -17.64
CA LYS A 84 8.87 -2.47 -18.41
C LYS A 84 8.18 -3.53 -17.56
N VAL A 85 8.92 -4.19 -16.68
CA VAL A 85 8.38 -5.18 -15.74
C VAL A 85 7.49 -4.49 -14.71
N MET A 86 7.97 -3.41 -14.10
CA MET A 86 7.16 -2.68 -13.12
C MET A 86 5.91 -2.06 -13.71
N ARG A 87 5.94 -1.57 -14.95
CA ARG A 87 4.75 -1.10 -15.66
C ARG A 87 3.72 -2.21 -15.84
N LYS A 88 4.14 -3.40 -16.27
CA LYS A 88 3.23 -4.55 -16.42
C LYS A 88 2.52 -4.84 -15.10
N ASN A 89 3.29 -4.92 -14.00
CA ASN A 89 2.73 -5.22 -12.69
C ASN A 89 1.83 -4.08 -12.17
N ALA A 90 2.23 -2.82 -12.36
CA ALA A 90 1.44 -1.67 -11.91
C ALA A 90 0.11 -1.52 -12.67
N LYS A 91 0.05 -1.93 -13.95
CA LYS A 91 -1.18 -1.93 -14.76
C LYS A 91 -2.24 -2.91 -14.29
N GLU A 92 -1.86 -3.94 -13.55
CA GLU A 92 -2.79 -4.94 -13.03
C GLU A 92 -3.49 -4.45 -11.74
N LEU A 93 -3.01 -3.35 -11.15
CA LEU A 93 -3.59 -2.78 -9.94
C LEU A 93 -4.72 -1.79 -10.27
N SER A 94 -5.80 -1.85 -9.51
CA SER A 94 -6.78 -0.78 -9.39
C SER A 94 -6.24 0.38 -8.53
N ASP A 95 -6.89 1.55 -8.61
CA ASP A 95 -6.51 2.71 -7.79
C ASP A 95 -6.61 2.43 -6.28
N ALA A 96 -7.55 1.58 -5.85
CA ALA A 96 -7.68 1.15 -4.46
C ALA A 96 -6.49 0.25 -4.05
N GLU A 97 -6.13 -0.72 -4.89
CA GLU A 97 -4.98 -1.60 -4.63
C GLU A 97 -3.66 -0.83 -4.63
N ILE A 98 -3.51 0.22 -5.46
CA ILE A 98 -2.35 1.11 -5.39
C ILE A 98 -2.25 1.77 -4.01
N VAL A 99 -3.36 2.24 -3.45
CA VAL A 99 -3.38 2.85 -2.11
C VAL A 99 -3.02 1.81 -1.03
N GLU A 100 -3.56 0.59 -1.13
CA GLU A 100 -3.22 -0.50 -0.21
C GLU A 100 -1.72 -0.85 -0.24
N VAL A 101 -1.16 -1.07 -1.43
CA VAL A 101 0.26 -1.39 -1.64
C VAL A 101 1.14 -0.27 -1.10
N ALA A 102 0.79 0.99 -1.42
CA ALA A 102 1.52 2.16 -0.95
C ALA A 102 1.53 2.28 0.57
N ASN A 103 0.37 2.08 1.20
CA ASN A 103 0.25 2.12 2.66
C ASN A 103 0.99 0.96 3.32
N TYR A 104 1.03 -0.22 2.70
CA TYR A 104 1.74 -1.37 3.25
C TYR A 104 3.26 -1.14 3.26
N PHE A 105 3.86 -0.78 2.12
CA PHE A 105 5.32 -0.65 2.00
C PHE A 105 5.88 0.68 2.53
N GLY A 106 5.07 1.74 2.55
CA GLY A 106 5.49 3.04 3.08
C GLY A 106 5.27 3.20 4.59
N LYS A 107 4.71 2.18 5.26
CA LYS A 107 4.52 2.19 6.71
C LYS A 107 5.88 2.00 7.38
N LYS A 108 6.23 2.95 8.25
CA LYS A 108 7.40 2.86 9.13
C LYS A 108 7.05 2.09 10.40
#